data_AF-A0A238ZI73-F1
#
_entry.id   AF-A0A238ZI73-F1
#
_cell.length_a   1.000
_cell.length_b   1.000
_cell.length_c   1.000
_cell.angle_alpha   90.00
_cell.angle_beta   90.00
_cell.angle_gamma   90.00
#
_symmetry.space_group_name_H-M   'P 1'
#
loop_
_entity.id
_entity.type
_entity.pdbx_description
1 polymer ?
#
loop_
_entity_poly.entity_id
_entity_poly.type
_entity_poly.pdbx_seq_one_letter_code
_entity_poly.pdbx_strand_id
1 'polypeptide(L)' 'MEYLNFKLIAASIIYSVLGILILVLSFVVLNKLTPGTLWKEIIEEHNTALAIMGAAFILAVALIISSAIHG' A
#
# COMPACT_ATOMS: atom_id res chain seq x y z
N MET A 1 -21.11 -19.61 -22.96
CA MET A 1 -19.81 -18.91 -23.01
C MET A 1 -20.05 -17.42 -22.79
N GLU A 2 -20.64 -17.07 -21.65
CA GLU A 2 -21.03 -15.69 -21.29
C GLU A 2 -20.65 -15.43 -19.83
N TYR A 3 -19.45 -15.90 -19.45
CA TYR A 3 -18.92 -15.80 -18.08
C TYR A 3 -17.74 -14.82 -17.98
N LEU A 4 -17.18 -14.39 -19.12
CA LEU A 4 -16.13 -13.39 -19.19
C LEU A 4 -16.74 -12.02 -19.50
N ASN A 5 -17.21 -11.36 -18.44
CA ASN A 5 -17.60 -9.97 -18.55
C ASN A 5 -16.32 -9.12 -18.60
N PHE A 6 -15.82 -8.87 -19.81
CA PHE A 6 -14.56 -8.17 -20.06
C PHE A 6 -14.49 -6.82 -19.33
N LYS A 7 -15.66 -6.18 -19.14
CA LYS A 7 -15.81 -4.93 -18.38
C LYS A 7 -15.48 -5.11 -16.89
N LEU A 8 -15.89 -6.21 -16.28
CA LEU A 8 -15.55 -6.52 -14.88
C LEU A 8 -14.07 -6.84 -14.71
N ILE A 9 -13.49 -7.61 -15.63
CA ILE A 9 -12.05 -7.95 -15.60
C ILE A 9 -11.20 -6.69 -15.75
N ALA A 10 -11.52 -5.85 -16.73
CA ALA A 10 -10.84 -4.57 -16.94
C ALA A 10 -10.97 -3.67 -15.70
N ALA A 11 -12.16 -3.58 -15.09
CA ALA A 11 -12.36 -2.83 -13.86
C ALA A 11 -11.47 -3.36 -12.71
N SER A 12 -11.45 -4.67 -12.46
CA SER A 12 -10.61 -5.26 -11.40
C SER A 12 -9.12 -4.99 -11.60
N ILE A 13 -8.63 -5.05 -12.85
CA ILE A 13 -7.25 -4.72 -13.17
C ILE A 13 -6.97 -3.24 -12.88
N ILE A 14 -7.84 -2.34 -13.33
CA ILE A 14 -7.66 -0.89 -13.12
C ILE A 14 -7.66 -0.56 -11.63
N TYR A 15 -8.62 -1.07 -10.86
CA TYR A 15 -8.72 -0.80 -9.42
C TYR A 15 -7.58 -1.42 -8.62
N SER A 16 -7.11 -2.63 -8.98
CA SER A 16 -5.94 -3.23 -8.32
C SER A 16 -4.66 -2.42 -8.58
N VAL A 17 -4.42 -1.99 -9.83
CA VAL A 17 -3.28 -1.11 -10.16
C VAL A 17 -3.37 0.22 -9.42
N LEU A 18 -4.56 0.82 -9.36
CA LEU A 18 -4.78 2.06 -8.62
C LEU A 18 -4.48 1.89 -7.13
N GLY A 19 -4.93 0.79 -6.52
CA GLY A 19 -4.63 0.47 -5.12
C GLY A 19 -3.12 0.34 -4.86
N ILE A 20 -2.40 -0.36 -5.74
CA ILE A 20 -0.94 -0.49 -5.65
C ILE A 20 -0.26 0.88 -5.75
N LEU A 21 -0.68 1.71 -6.70
CA LEU A 21 -0.14 3.07 -6.87
C LEU A 21 -0.32 3.92 -5.61
N ILE A 22 -1.52 3.91 -5.02
CA ILE A 22 -1.82 4.65 -3.79
C ILE A 22 -0.95 4.15 -2.63
N LEU A 23 -0.78 2.82 -2.51
CA LEU A 23 0.03 2.22 -1.46
C LEU A 23 1.51 2.60 -1.60
N VAL A 24 2.06 2.57 -2.82
CA VAL A 24 3.43 3.00 -3.11
C VAL A 24 3.62 4.49 -2.81
N LEU A 25 2.69 5.34 -3.25
CA LEU A 25 2.73 6.78 -2.96
C LEU A 25 2.70 7.05 -1.45
N SER A 26 1.84 6.34 -0.72
CA SER A 26 1.75 6.47 0.74
C SER A 26 3.06 6.05 1.42
N PHE A 27 3.70 4.97 0.95
CA PHE A 27 5.00 4.55 1.45
C PHE A 27 6.11 5.56 1.16
N VAL A 28 6.13 6.17 -0.04
CA VAL A 28 7.07 7.24 -0.38
C VAL A 28 6.88 8.46 0.53
N VAL A 29 5.63 8.83 0.79
CA VAL A 29 5.31 9.90 1.74
C VAL A 29 5.81 9.55 3.14
N LEU A 30 5.57 8.32 3.62
CA LEU A 30 6.07 7.87 4.91
C LEU A 30 7.59 7.97 4.99
N ASN A 31 8.30 7.45 3.98
CA ASN A 31 9.76 7.50 3.92
C ASN A 31 10.31 8.94 3.92
N LYS A 32 9.56 9.90 3.37
CA LYS A 32 9.96 11.31 3.37
C LYS A 32 9.66 12.01 4.71
N LEU A 33 8.63 11.57 5.42
CA LEU A 33 8.27 12.10 6.74
C LEU A 33 9.19 11.55 7.84
N THR A 34 9.64 10.31 7.70
CA THR A 34 10.58 9.70 8.64
C THR A 34 11.99 10.31 8.43
N PRO A 35 12.61 10.87 9.48
CA PRO A 35 13.98 11.35 9.39
C PRO A 35 14.95 10.17 9.25
N GLY A 36 15.82 10.20 8.24
CA GLY A 36 16.66 9.06 7.85
C GLY A 36 16.00 8.18 6.77
N THR A 37 16.73 7.20 6.23
CA THR A 37 16.13 6.23 5.30
C THR A 37 15.50 5.09 6.10
N LEU A 38 14.22 4.78 5.84
CA LEU A 38 13.54 3.64 6.48
C LEU A 38 14.37 2.34 6.35
N TRP A 39 15.04 2.18 5.20
CA TRP A 39 15.91 1.05 4.95
C TRP A 39 17.09 0.96 5.94
N LYS A 40 17.78 2.08 6.18
CA LYS A 40 18.90 2.12 7.13
C LYS A 40 18.42 1.81 8.54
N GLU A 41 17.37 2.49 8.97
CA GLU A 41 16.85 2.32 10.33
C GLU A 41 16.34 0.89 10.58
N ILE A 42 15.65 0.27 9.62
CA ILE A 42 15.08 -1.07 9.81
C ILE A 42 16.14 -2.17 9.63
N ILE A 43 17.00 -2.06 8.62
CA ILE A 43 17.93 -3.15 8.26
C ILE A 43 19.30 -3.00 8.93
N GLU A 44 19.87 -1.79 8.97
CA GLU A 44 21.21 -1.58 9.54
C GLU A 44 21.15 -1.35 11.05
N GLU A 45 20.25 -0.48 11.51
CA GLU A 45 20.11 -0.11 12.93
C GLU A 45 19.16 -1.03 13.70
N HIS A 46 18.51 -1.98 13.00
CA HIS A 46 17.55 -2.94 13.58
C HIS A 46 16.43 -2.29 14.42
N ASN A 47 15.95 -1.13 14.00
CA ASN A 47 14.91 -0.37 14.69
C ASN A 47 13.54 -1.03 14.53
N THR A 48 13.22 -1.94 15.46
CA THR A 48 11.97 -2.71 15.47
C THR A 48 10.74 -1.83 15.65
N ALA A 49 10.84 -0.71 16.38
CA ALA A 49 9.74 0.23 16.55
C ALA A 49 9.33 0.86 15.20
N LEU A 50 10.31 1.26 14.39
CA LEU A 50 10.07 1.82 13.07
C LEU A 50 9.51 0.77 12.10
N ALA A 51 9.97 -0.48 12.20
CA ALA A 51 9.44 -1.60 11.41
C ALA A 51 7.96 -1.88 11.72
N ILE A 52 7.59 -1.93 13.01
CA ILE A 52 6.20 -2.14 13.45
C ILE A 52 5.32 -0.96 13.02
N MET A 53 5.80 0.28 13.19
CA MET A 53 5.09 1.47 12.74
C MET A 53 4.86 1.47 11.23
N GLY A 54 5.88 1.12 10.44
CA GLY A 54 5.78 0.99 8.99
C GLY A 54 4.79 -0.09 8.56
N ALA A 55 4.81 -1.25 9.21
CA ALA A 55 3.84 -2.32 8.96
C ALA A 55 2.40 -1.88 9.30
N ALA A 56 2.20 -1.24 10.44
CA ALA A 56 0.90 -0.70 10.85
C ALA A 56 0.38 0.36 9.87
N PHE A 57 1.26 1.23 9.36
CA PHE A 57 0.91 2.22 8.36
C PHE A 57 0.46 1.59 7.05
N ILE A 58 1.21 0.60 6.53
CA ILE A 58 0.84 -0.12 5.30
C ILE A 58 -0.51 -0.81 5.46
N LEU A 59 -0.75 -1.44 6.62
CA LEU A 59 -2.03 -2.07 6.94
C LEU A 59 -3.18 -1.06 6.96
N ALA A 60 -2.99 0.11 7.59
CA ALA A 60 -4.00 1.15 7.64
C ALA A 60 -4.37 1.65 6.23
N VAL A 61 -3.37 1.88 5.37
CA VAL A 61 -3.60 2.31 3.98
C VAL A 61 -4.33 1.23 3.18
N ALA A 62 -3.93 -0.04 3.32
CA ALA A 62 -4.59 -1.16 2.66
C ALA A 62 -6.07 -1.29 3.07
N LEU A 63 -6.40 -1.06 4.35
CA LEU A 63 -7.78 -1.04 4.84
C LEU A 63 -8.58 0.11 4.24
N ILE A 64 -8.03 1.32 4.17
CA ILE A 64 -8.70 2.48 3.56
C ILE A 64 -9.01 2.19 2.08
N ILE A 65 -8.05 1.64 1.33
CA ILE A 65 -8.25 1.25 -0.08
C ILE A 65 -9.34 0.18 -0.19
N SER A 66 -9.30 -0.85 0.67
CA SER A 66 -10.31 -1.91 0.69
C SER A 66 -11.72 -1.35 0.93
N SER A 67 -11.87 -0.45 1.91
CA SER A 67 -13.14 0.22 2.19
C SER A 67 -13.60 1.13 1.06
N ALA A 68 -12.68 1.78 0.34
CA ALA A 68 -13.04 2.64 -0.79
C ALA A 68 -13.51 1.85 -2.02
N ILE A 69 -13.01 0.62 -2.22
CA ILE A 69 -13.40 -0.24 -3.35
C ILE A 69 -14.72 -0.98 -3.08
N HIS A 70 -14.98 -1.36 -1.83
CA HIS A 70 -16.19 -2.10 -1.43
C HIS A 70 -17.30 -1.22 -0.83
N GLY A 71 -17.13 0.11 -0.87
CA GLY A 71 -18.07 1.11 -0.36
C GLY A 71 -19.19 1.46 -1.31
#